data_AF-A0A0M0GHH3-F1
#
_entry.id   AF-A0A0M0GHH3-F1
#
_cell.length_a   1.000
_cell.length_b   1.000
_cell.length_c   1.000
_cell.angle_alpha   90.00
_cell.angle_beta   90.00
_cell.angle_gamma   90.00
#
_symmetry.space_group_name_H-M   'P 1'
#
loop_
_entity.id
_entity.type
_entity.pdbx_description
1 polymer ?
#
loop_
_entity_poly.entity_id
_entity_poly.type
_entity_poly.pdbx_seq_one_letter_code
_entity_poly.pdbx_strand_id
1 'polypeptide(L)'
;MENFSIDNDALTSYLQLFKPDIEYQIVDLYNEDFVVVIGEKSWSFVFLEKSVIILFIINGSIKDMFPMNYDYFISDELFKDIENLSFIPSRIRRYQELGVKRFKAEIMEQLQLGNIYTNSEGTTAIWNDYNLKFRFDSLFRLANIFI
;
A
#
# COMPACT_ATOMS: atom_id res chain seq x y z
N MET A 1 28.46 33.58 -3.24
CA MET A 1 27.10 33.17 -3.65
C MET A 1 26.16 34.22 -3.13
N GLU A 2 25.35 34.81 -4.00
CA GLU A 2 24.26 35.69 -3.57
C GLU A 2 23.12 34.85 -3.02
N ASN A 3 22.52 35.30 -1.92
CA ASN A 3 21.34 34.68 -1.32
C ASN A 3 20.10 35.42 -1.83
N PHE A 4 19.38 34.81 -2.77
CA PHE A 4 18.07 35.28 -3.21
C PHE A 4 16.98 34.79 -2.25
N SER A 5 16.01 35.65 -1.95
CA SER A 5 14.77 35.28 -1.27
C SER A 5 13.67 34.99 -2.29
N ILE A 6 12.82 34.00 -2.01
CA ILE A 6 11.67 33.65 -2.87
C ILE A 6 10.46 34.46 -2.43
N ASP A 7 9.84 35.18 -3.37
CA ASP A 7 8.58 35.88 -3.16
C ASP A 7 7.38 34.93 -3.35
N ASN A 8 6.27 35.19 -2.65
CA ASN A 8 5.05 34.38 -2.75
C ASN A 8 4.42 34.41 -4.14
N ASP A 9 4.56 35.50 -4.90
CA ASP A 9 4.04 35.59 -6.27
C ASP A 9 4.81 34.67 -7.22
N ALA A 10 6.12 34.58 -7.03
CA ALA A 10 6.98 33.65 -7.77
C ALA A 10 6.62 32.19 -7.43
N LEU A 11 6.40 31.88 -6.14
CA LEU A 11 5.95 30.55 -5.71
C LEU A 11 4.57 30.19 -6.31
N THR A 12 3.62 31.13 -6.28
CA THR A 12 2.28 30.90 -6.84
C THR A 12 2.33 30.66 -8.35
N SER A 13 3.12 31.46 -9.06
CA SER A 13 3.32 31.30 -10.51
C SER A 13 3.94 29.94 -10.84
N TYR A 14 4.93 29.52 -10.06
CA TYR A 14 5.53 28.19 -10.19
C TYR A 14 4.49 27.08 -9.98
N LEU A 15 3.72 27.14 -8.88
CA LEU A 15 2.70 26.14 -8.60
C LEU A 15 1.64 26.08 -9.71
N GLN A 16 1.19 27.22 -10.23
CA GLN A 16 0.23 27.25 -11.34
C GLN A 16 0.79 26.64 -12.63
N LEU A 17 2.07 26.87 -12.92
CA LEU A 17 2.74 26.34 -14.10
C LEU A 17 2.79 24.80 -14.09
N PHE A 18 3.08 24.20 -12.93
CA PHE A 18 3.24 22.75 -12.79
C PHE A 18 1.97 22.03 -12.27
N LYS A 19 0.93 22.77 -11.89
CA LYS A 19 -0.29 22.19 -11.33
C LYS A 19 -0.91 21.09 -12.21
N PRO A 20 -1.09 21.27 -13.53
CA PRO A 20 -1.69 20.23 -14.36
C PRO A 20 -0.87 18.93 -14.36
N ASP A 21 0.46 19.03 -14.43
CA ASP A 21 1.35 17.87 -14.41
C ASP A 21 1.30 17.17 -13.05
N ILE A 22 1.25 17.93 -11.95
CA ILE A 22 1.11 17.40 -10.59
C ILE A 22 -0.23 16.67 -10.44
N GLU A 23 -1.33 17.26 -10.90
CA GLU A 23 -2.66 16.64 -10.84
C GLU A 23 -2.70 15.33 -11.64
N TYR A 24 -2.15 15.34 -12.85
CA TYR A 24 -2.03 14.16 -13.70
C TYR A 24 -1.22 13.05 -13.00
N GLN A 25 -0.04 13.39 -12.47
CA GLN A 25 0.82 12.43 -11.76
C GLN A 25 0.16 11.85 -10.50
N ILE A 26 -0.63 12.63 -9.77
CA ILE A 26 -1.37 12.14 -8.59
C ILE A 26 -2.47 11.17 -9.01
N VAL A 27 -3.16 11.43 -10.12
CA VAL A 27 -4.20 10.53 -10.65
C VAL A 27 -3.59 9.22 -11.15
N ASP A 28 -2.45 9.26 -11.83
CA ASP A 28 -1.73 8.08 -12.32
C ASP A 28 -1.24 7.16 -11.20
N LEU A 29 -1.16 7.66 -9.96
CA LEU A 29 -0.88 6.83 -8.79
C LEU A 29 -2.08 6.00 -8.34
N TYR A 30 -3.28 6.24 -8.84
CA TYR A 30 -4.44 5.44 -8.42
C TYR A 30 -4.28 3.97 -8.81
N ASN A 31 -4.35 3.09 -7.81
CA ASN A 31 -4.24 1.64 -7.97
C ASN A 31 -5.62 1.00 -7.72
N GLU A 32 -6.34 0.70 -8.80
CA GLU A 32 -7.66 0.09 -8.72
C GLU A 32 -7.64 -1.34 -8.18
N ASP A 33 -6.51 -2.05 -8.34
CA ASP A 33 -6.35 -3.43 -7.86
C ASP A 33 -6.18 -3.48 -6.34
N PHE A 34 -5.87 -2.36 -5.68
CA PHE A 34 -5.66 -2.32 -4.23
C PHE A 34 -6.33 -1.12 -3.58
N VAL A 35 -7.64 -1.22 -3.43
CA VAL A 35 -8.50 -0.23 -2.79
C VAL A 35 -9.12 -0.81 -1.54
N VAL A 36 -8.87 -0.17 -0.40
CA VAL A 36 -9.52 -0.49 0.87
C VAL A 36 -10.70 0.44 1.09
N VAL A 37 -11.87 -0.10 1.42
CA VAL A 37 -13.12 0.67 1.62
C VAL A 37 -13.60 0.52 3.05
N ILE A 38 -13.84 1.65 3.73
CA ILE A 38 -14.42 1.68 5.08
C ILE A 38 -15.47 2.79 5.14
N GLY A 39 -16.74 2.38 5.15
CA GLY A 39 -17.87 3.31 5.08
C GLY A 39 -17.87 4.08 3.75
N GLU A 40 -17.92 5.41 3.82
CA GLU A 40 -17.90 6.29 2.64
C GLU A 40 -16.49 6.68 2.18
N LYS A 41 -15.46 6.14 2.84
CA LYS A 41 -14.05 6.47 2.59
C LYS A 41 -13.36 5.31 1.90
N SER A 42 -12.42 5.65 1.02
CA SER A 42 -11.56 4.66 0.37
C SER A 42 -10.10 5.10 0.40
N TRP A 43 -9.21 4.10 0.37
CA TRP A 43 -7.77 4.28 0.35
C TRP A 43 -7.18 3.42 -0.77
N SER A 44 -6.50 4.04 -1.73
CA SER A 44 -5.77 3.33 -2.78
C SER A 44 -4.30 3.20 -2.37
N PHE A 45 -3.74 2.00 -2.46
CA PHE A 45 -2.37 1.71 -2.05
C PHE A 45 -1.48 1.44 -3.27
N VAL A 46 -0.40 2.19 -3.38
CA VAL A 46 0.55 2.09 -4.50
C VAL A 46 1.87 1.54 -3.98
N PHE A 47 2.27 0.39 -4.51
CA PHE A 47 3.43 -0.35 -4.02
C PHE A 47 4.67 0.04 -4.83
N LEU A 48 5.44 1.00 -4.34
CA LEU A 48 6.73 1.40 -4.93
C LEU A 48 7.86 0.52 -4.40
N GLU A 49 9.07 0.69 -4.94
CA GLU A 49 10.26 -0.09 -4.57
C GLU A 49 10.57 -0.01 -3.06
N LYS A 50 10.43 1.19 -2.46
CA LYS A 50 10.88 1.46 -1.07
C LYS A 50 9.77 1.85 -0.11
N SER A 51 8.58 2.12 -0.61
CA SER A 51 7.47 2.64 0.19
C SER A 51 6.13 2.29 -0.44
N VAL A 52 5.09 2.40 0.36
CA VAL A 52 3.70 2.38 -0.08
C VAL A 52 3.20 3.82 -0.10
N ILE A 53 2.62 4.28 -1.21
CA ILE A 53 1.89 5.56 -1.24
C ILE A 53 0.41 5.27 -1.00
N ILE A 54 -0.21 6.03 -0.11
CA ILE A 54 -1.63 5.86 0.21
C ILE A 54 -2.36 7.11 -0.25
N LEU A 55 -3.34 6.93 -1.14
CA LEU A 55 -4.24 7.98 -1.58
C LEU A 55 -5.52 7.91 -0.76
N PHE A 56 -5.83 8.96 -0.01
CA PHE A 56 -7.09 9.06 0.71
C PHE A 56 -8.17 9.65 -0.19
N ILE A 57 -9.24 8.91 -0.43
CA ILE A 57 -10.29 9.27 -1.40
C ILE A 57 -11.63 9.41 -0.68
N ILE A 58 -12.30 10.54 -0.94
CA ILE A 58 -13.68 10.82 -0.52
C ILE A 58 -14.49 11.22 -1.76
N ASN A 59 -15.61 10.55 -2.01
CA ASN A 59 -16.53 10.85 -3.11
C ASN A 59 -15.82 10.95 -4.47
N GLY A 60 -14.89 10.04 -4.76
CA GLY A 60 -14.12 10.01 -6.00
C GLY A 60 -13.03 11.08 -6.14
N SER A 61 -12.79 11.91 -5.12
CA SER A 61 -11.70 12.88 -5.10
C SER A 61 -10.58 12.43 -4.17
N ILE A 62 -9.33 12.44 -4.67
CA ILE A 62 -8.14 12.30 -3.83
C ILE A 62 -8.03 13.56 -2.95
N LYS A 63 -8.09 13.39 -1.63
CA LYS A 63 -8.04 14.46 -0.64
C LYS A 63 -6.66 14.61 -0.01
N ASP A 64 -5.93 13.52 0.09
CA ASP A 64 -4.60 13.50 0.69
C ASP A 64 -3.78 12.35 0.12
N MET A 65 -2.46 12.46 0.26
CA MET A 65 -1.49 11.46 -0.13
C MET A 65 -0.37 11.41 0.89
N PHE A 66 -0.09 10.23 1.44
CA PHE A 66 1.00 10.07 2.40
C PHE A 66 1.79 8.77 2.17
N PRO A 67 3.11 8.80 2.40
CA PRO A 67 3.94 7.62 2.33
C PRO A 67 3.81 6.77 3.59
N MET A 68 3.93 5.45 3.41
CA MET A 68 3.99 4.44 4.46
C MET A 68 5.16 3.49 4.19
N ASN A 69 5.85 3.07 5.25
CA ASN A 69 6.92 2.08 5.15
C ASN A 69 6.35 0.65 5.08
N TYR A 70 6.94 -0.24 4.28
CA TYR A 70 6.57 -1.65 4.24
C TYR A 70 6.68 -2.36 5.59
N ASP A 71 7.67 -2.04 6.43
CA ASP A 71 7.79 -2.62 7.77
C ASP A 71 6.62 -2.24 8.68
N TYR A 72 5.99 -1.10 8.39
CA TYR A 72 4.76 -0.68 9.07
C TYR A 72 3.53 -1.34 8.45
N PHE A 73 3.44 -1.37 7.11
CA PHE A 73 2.30 -1.96 6.38
C PHE A 73 2.18 -3.48 6.58
N ILE A 74 3.32 -4.18 6.60
CA ILE A 74 3.44 -5.63 6.80
C ILE A 74 4.01 -5.84 8.20
N SER A 75 3.14 -6.07 9.18
CA SER A 75 3.58 -6.22 10.58
C SER A 75 4.33 -7.53 10.80
N ASP A 76 5.17 -7.58 11.85
CA ASP A 76 5.77 -8.85 12.31
C ASP A 76 4.71 -9.80 12.90
N GLU A 77 3.54 -9.26 13.27
CA GLU A 77 2.42 -10.05 13.79
C GLU A 77 1.81 -10.91 12.68
N LEU A 78 1.72 -10.40 11.46
CA LEU A 78 1.27 -11.17 10.30
C LEU A 78 2.10 -12.45 10.09
N PHE A 79 3.41 -12.37 10.33
CA PHE A 79 4.28 -13.55 10.25
C PHE A 79 3.87 -14.64 11.24
N LYS A 80 3.56 -14.25 12.49
CA LYS A 80 3.10 -15.17 13.54
C LYS A 80 1.73 -15.73 13.22
N ASP A 81 0.84 -14.94 12.63
CA ASP A 81 -0.49 -15.41 12.21
C ASP A 81 -0.36 -16.54 11.18
N ILE A 82 0.60 -16.44 10.25
CA ILE A 82 0.88 -17.51 9.26
C ILE A 82 1.46 -18.74 9.93
N GLU A 83 2.39 -18.59 10.88
CA GLU A 83 2.99 -19.72 11.60
C GLU A 83 1.95 -20.59 12.31
N ASN A 84 0.85 -19.98 12.75
CA ASN A 84 -0.23 -20.66 13.45
C ASN A 84 -1.25 -21.34 12.53
N LEU A 85 -1.11 -21.25 11.20
CA LEU A 85 -2.03 -21.91 10.28
C LEU A 85 -1.82 -23.43 10.27
N SER A 86 -2.92 -24.18 10.31
CA SER A 86 -2.90 -25.65 10.26
C SER A 86 -2.34 -26.19 8.94
N PHE A 87 -2.48 -25.42 7.86
CA PHE A 87 -1.92 -25.72 6.55
C PHE A 87 -1.27 -24.47 5.96
N ILE A 88 -0.02 -24.63 5.51
CA ILE A 88 0.77 -23.57 4.88
C ILE A 88 1.39 -24.15 3.61
N PRO A 89 1.23 -23.49 2.45
CA PRO A 89 1.90 -23.90 1.21
C PRO A 89 3.42 -24.00 1.39
N SER A 90 4.07 -24.99 0.77
CA SER A 90 5.50 -25.26 0.96
C SER A 90 6.40 -24.05 0.66
N ARG A 91 6.02 -23.21 -0.30
CA ARG A 91 6.76 -21.98 -0.63
C ARG A 91 6.68 -20.94 0.49
N ILE A 92 5.52 -20.76 1.12
CA ILE A 92 5.37 -19.89 2.28
C ILE A 92 6.15 -20.43 3.47
N ARG A 93 6.08 -21.75 3.72
CA ARG A 93 6.88 -22.41 4.77
C ARG A 93 8.38 -22.15 4.61
N ARG A 94 8.90 -22.25 3.39
CA ARG A 94 10.30 -21.94 3.10
C ARG A 94 10.67 -20.50 3.48
N TYR A 95 9.80 -19.53 3.21
CA TYR A 95 10.06 -18.14 3.60
C TYR A 95 10.02 -17.93 5.11
N GLN A 96 9.19 -18.69 5.83
CA GLN A 96 9.22 -18.70 7.30
C GLN A 96 10.53 -19.22 7.85
N GLU A 97 11.05 -20.32 7.31
CA GLU A 97 12.35 -20.89 7.69
C GLU A 97 13.52 -19.92 7.42
N LEU A 98 13.39 -19.06 6.41
CA LEU A 98 14.38 -18.02 6.08
C LEU A 98 14.24 -16.76 6.97
N GLY A 99 13.19 -16.69 7.79
CA GLY A 99 12.93 -15.63 8.77
C GLY A 99 12.06 -14.47 8.27
N VAL A 100 11.55 -13.70 9.24
CA VAL A 100 10.58 -12.59 9.06
C VAL A 100 10.96 -11.65 7.92
N LYS A 101 12.24 -11.23 7.84
CA LYS A 101 12.71 -10.30 6.80
C LYS A 101 12.50 -10.84 5.39
N ARG A 102 12.83 -12.11 5.15
CA ARG A 102 12.67 -12.71 3.82
C ARG A 102 11.20 -12.93 3.49
N PHE A 103 10.40 -13.28 4.49
CA PHE A 103 8.96 -13.39 4.35
C PHE A 103 8.30 -12.06 3.95
N LYS A 104 8.61 -10.96 4.66
CA LYS A 104 8.12 -9.62 4.29
C LYS A 104 8.54 -9.20 2.89
N ALA A 105 9.79 -9.52 2.51
CA ALA A 105 10.28 -9.22 1.17
C ALA A 105 9.48 -9.94 0.07
N GLU A 106 9.05 -11.18 0.30
CA GLU A 106 8.17 -11.88 -0.65
C GLU A 106 6.80 -11.18 -0.75
N ILE A 107 6.16 -10.84 0.37
CA ILE A 107 4.88 -10.10 0.33
C ILE A 107 5.05 -8.79 -0.44
N MET A 108 6.12 -8.04 -0.15
CA MET A 108 6.43 -6.77 -0.83
C MET A 108 6.54 -6.96 -2.34
N GLU A 109 7.33 -7.94 -2.79
CA GLU A 109 7.50 -8.26 -4.21
C GLU A 109 6.14 -8.60 -4.87
N GLN A 110 5.28 -9.30 -4.15
CA GLN A 110 4.01 -9.81 -4.69
C GLN A 110 2.93 -8.72 -4.72
N LEU A 111 2.97 -7.76 -3.80
CA LEU A 111 2.20 -6.51 -3.87
C LEU A 111 2.65 -5.66 -5.06
N GLN A 112 3.97 -5.49 -5.25
CA GLN A 112 4.53 -4.72 -6.37
C GLN A 112 4.19 -5.34 -7.74
N LEU A 113 4.10 -6.66 -7.81
CA LEU A 113 3.73 -7.39 -9.04
C LEU A 113 2.21 -7.43 -9.28
N GLY A 114 1.38 -6.94 -8.36
CA GLY A 114 -0.09 -7.03 -8.47
C GLY A 114 -0.67 -8.43 -8.22
N ASN A 115 0.12 -9.36 -7.68
CA ASN A 115 -0.34 -10.72 -7.36
C ASN A 115 -1.15 -10.76 -6.05
N ILE A 116 -1.04 -9.71 -5.24
CA ILE A 116 -1.87 -9.49 -4.06
C ILE A 116 -2.73 -8.26 -4.32
N TYR A 117 -4.05 -8.47 -4.34
CA TYR A 117 -5.02 -7.45 -4.74
C TYR A 117 -6.24 -7.50 -3.81
N THR A 118 -7.02 -6.42 -3.75
CA THR A 118 -8.23 -6.36 -2.93
C THR A 118 -9.44 -6.97 -3.65
N ASN A 119 -10.34 -7.60 -2.91
CA ASN A 119 -11.63 -8.00 -3.45
C ASN A 119 -12.47 -6.78 -3.89
N SER A 120 -13.55 -7.03 -4.63
CA SER A 120 -14.44 -5.97 -5.15
C SER A 120 -15.10 -5.11 -4.06
N GLU A 121 -15.16 -5.61 -2.82
CA GLU A 121 -15.69 -4.87 -1.67
C GLU A 121 -14.63 -4.00 -0.98
N GLY A 122 -13.34 -4.18 -1.31
CA GLY A 122 -12.22 -3.48 -0.69
C GLY A 122 -12.02 -3.81 0.79
N THR A 123 -12.43 -5.00 1.23
CA THR A 123 -12.38 -5.42 2.64
C THR A 123 -11.31 -6.47 2.91
N THR A 124 -10.86 -7.16 1.87
CA THR A 124 -9.94 -8.30 1.96
C THR A 124 -8.88 -8.21 0.88
N ALA A 125 -7.60 -8.35 1.24
CA ALA A 125 -6.53 -8.59 0.27
C ALA A 125 -6.37 -10.10 0.02
N ILE A 126 -6.23 -10.49 -1.24
CA ILE A 126 -6.23 -11.86 -1.70
C ILE A 126 -4.89 -12.17 -2.35
N TRP A 127 -4.31 -13.31 -1.97
CA TRP A 127 -3.15 -13.89 -2.63
C TRP A 127 -3.49 -15.30 -3.12
N ASN A 128 -3.94 -15.38 -4.38
CA ASN A 128 -4.52 -16.60 -4.94
C ASN A 128 -3.54 -17.77 -5.02
N ASP A 129 -2.28 -17.51 -5.38
CA ASP A 129 -1.24 -18.55 -5.54
C ASP A 129 -1.09 -19.44 -4.30
N TYR A 130 -1.43 -18.89 -3.14
CA TYR A 130 -1.32 -19.58 -1.85
C TYR A 130 -2.64 -19.76 -1.13
N ASN A 131 -3.76 -19.36 -1.76
CA ASN A 131 -5.09 -19.33 -1.14
C ASN A 131 -5.07 -18.61 0.23
N LEU A 132 -4.33 -17.50 0.31
CA LEU A 132 -4.25 -16.66 1.52
C LEU A 132 -5.13 -15.44 1.35
N LYS A 133 -5.81 -15.05 2.44
CA LYS A 133 -6.61 -13.84 2.52
C LYS A 133 -6.21 -13.07 3.76
N PHE A 134 -6.05 -11.76 3.62
CA PHE A 134 -5.62 -10.85 4.66
C PHE A 134 -6.72 -9.84 4.96
N ARG A 135 -6.88 -9.48 6.23
CA ARG A 135 -7.65 -8.30 6.64
C ARG A 135 -6.72 -7.10 6.79
N PHE A 136 -7.35 -5.95 6.96
CA PHE A 136 -6.67 -4.73 7.38
C PHE A 136 -6.98 -4.47 8.84
N ASP A 137 -5.97 -4.06 9.62
CA ASP A 137 -6.20 -3.53 10.96
C ASP A 137 -6.71 -2.08 10.91
N SER A 138 -6.97 -1.49 12.07
CA SER A 138 -7.43 -0.09 12.17
C SER A 138 -6.39 0.94 11.72
N LEU A 139 -5.15 0.52 11.47
CA LEU A 139 -4.03 1.33 11.00
C LEU A 139 -3.67 1.03 9.54
N PHE A 140 -4.54 0.30 8.82
CA PHE A 140 -4.38 -0.12 7.43
C PHE A 140 -3.19 -1.05 7.16
N ARG A 141 -2.75 -1.79 8.16
CA ARG A 141 -1.72 -2.82 7.99
C ARG A 141 -2.37 -4.12 7.57
N LEU A 142 -1.65 -4.93 6.78
CA LEU A 142 -2.04 -6.31 6.57
C LEU A 142 -1.97 -7.06 7.90
N ALA A 143 -3.09 -7.66 8.28
CA ALA A 143 -3.28 -8.35 9.55
C ALA A 143 -4.22 -9.55 9.36
N ASN A 144 -4.15 -10.53 10.28
CA ASN A 144 -5.09 -11.64 10.42
C ASN A 144 -5.41 -12.42 9.14
N ILE A 145 -5.03 -13.69 9.12
CA ILE A 145 -5.30 -14.56 7.97
C ILE A 145 -6.53 -15.43 8.22
N PHE A 146 -7.32 -15.59 7.17
CA PHE A 146 -8.37 -16.61 7.13
C PHE A 146 -8.25 -17.40 5.83
N ILE A 147 -8.47 -18.72 5.94
CA ILE A 147 -8.45 -19.67 4.82
C ILE A 147 -9.89 -19.86 4.34
#